data_AF-A0A7C7C5R8-F1
#
_entry.id   AF-A0A7C7C5R8-F1
#
_cell.length_a   1.000
_cell.length_b   1.000
_cell.length_c   1.000
_cell.angle_alpha   90.00
_cell.angle_beta   90.00
_cell.angle_gamma   90.00
#
_symmetry.space_group_name_H-M   'P 1'
#
loop_
_entity.id
_entity.type
_entity.pdbx_description
1 polymer ?
#
loop_
_entity_poly.entity_id
_entity_poly.type
_entity_poly.pdbx_seq_one_letter_code
_entity_poly.pdbx_strand_id
1 'polypeptide(L)'
;MTKRLSAVVGEYKDKQSGQQKADWSNVGIIGVSAKGKEYMLLNPEVSLAGLLVKQNVLAANKGEKLSDMVMISIIDEQTQNNNQHQNNNQGQQQTYNPNQMQNQNNNQQQNNQQGGYNPNPGLNNGQNNNQQ
;
A
#
# COMPACT_ATOMS: atom_id res chain seq x y z
N MET A 1 -9.55 20.01 -1.83
CA MET A 1 -8.47 19.26 -2.51
C MET A 1 -9.10 18.54 -3.68
N THR A 2 -8.50 18.65 -4.86
CA THR A 2 -8.96 17.93 -6.05
C THR A 2 -8.04 16.73 -6.26
N LYS A 3 -8.62 15.57 -6.56
CA LYS A 3 -7.88 14.35 -6.91
C LYS A 3 -8.12 14.05 -8.38
N ARG A 4 -7.09 13.68 -9.13
CA ARG A 4 -7.19 13.30 -10.54
C ARG A 4 -7.48 11.81 -10.67
N LEU A 5 -8.34 11.46 -11.60
CA LEU A 5 -8.62 10.10 -12.03
C LEU A 5 -7.86 9.82 -13.32
N SER A 6 -6.97 8.85 -13.30
CA SER A 6 -6.19 8.47 -14.48
C SER A 6 -6.16 6.95 -14.65
N ALA A 7 -6.16 6.48 -15.88
CA ALA A 7 -5.99 5.07 -16.22
C ALA A 7 -4.63 4.86 -16.86
N VAL A 8 -3.89 3.83 -16.43
CA VAL A 8 -2.73 3.35 -17.21
C VAL A 8 -3.28 2.63 -18.44
N VAL A 9 -2.81 3.02 -19.62
CA VAL A 9 -3.29 2.48 -20.91
C VAL A 9 -2.18 1.90 -21.77
N GLY A 10 -0.94 2.01 -21.33
CA GLY A 10 0.22 1.51 -22.05
C GLY A 10 1.52 1.89 -21.36
N GLU A 11 2.62 1.64 -22.05
CA GLU A 11 3.96 2.01 -21.62
C GLU A 11 4.73 2.56 -22.83
N TYR A 12 5.57 3.56 -22.60
CA TYR A 12 6.45 4.11 -23.62
C TYR A 12 7.88 4.16 -23.12
N LYS A 13 8.83 4.03 -24.04
CA LYS A 13 10.25 4.20 -23.73
C LYS A 13 10.61 5.68 -23.82
N ASP A 14 11.03 6.25 -22.71
CA ASP A 14 11.53 7.62 -22.66
C ASP A 14 12.81 7.72 -23.51
N LYS A 15 12.83 8.66 -24.46
CA LYS A 15 13.96 8.77 -25.41
C LYS A 15 15.25 9.29 -24.77
N GLN A 16 15.17 9.92 -23.60
CA GLN A 16 16.31 10.50 -22.91
C GLN A 16 16.89 9.53 -21.88
N SER A 17 16.05 8.95 -21.02
CA SER A 17 16.51 8.02 -19.98
C SER A 17 16.54 6.56 -20.42
N GLY A 18 15.87 6.22 -21.54
CA GLY A 18 15.74 4.85 -22.02
C GLY A 18 14.83 3.96 -21.15
N GLN A 19 14.23 4.51 -20.09
CA GLN A 19 13.37 3.77 -19.17
C GLN A 19 11.96 3.61 -19.72
N GLN A 20 11.30 2.51 -19.39
CA GLN A 20 9.86 2.35 -19.61
C GLN A 20 9.10 3.23 -18.61
N LYS A 21 8.18 4.03 -19.12
CA LYS A 21 7.26 4.86 -18.35
C LYS A 21 5.82 4.49 -18.70
N ALA A 22 4.94 4.55 -17.71
CA ALA A 22 3.51 4.34 -17.93
C ALA A 22 2.92 5.47 -18.78
N ASP A 23 2.07 5.11 -19.73
CA ASP A 23 1.22 6.01 -20.48
C ASP A 23 -0.14 6.12 -19.79
N TRP A 24 -0.59 7.36 -19.56
CA TRP A 24 -1.74 7.68 -18.72
C TRP A 24 -2.82 8.40 -19.53
N SER A 25 -4.05 7.91 -19.43
CA SER A 25 -5.24 8.61 -19.92
C SER A 25 -5.95 9.33 -18.76
N ASN A 26 -6.27 10.61 -18.94
CA ASN A 26 -7.03 11.39 -17.96
C ASN A 26 -8.52 11.06 -18.08
N VAL A 27 -9.10 10.52 -17.02
CA VAL A 27 -10.51 10.09 -16.96
C VAL A 27 -11.41 11.13 -16.33
N GLY A 28 -10.89 11.92 -15.39
CA GLY A 28 -11.68 12.92 -14.68
C GLY A 28 -11.04 13.39 -13.39
N ILE A 29 -11.86 13.95 -12.50
CA ILE A 29 -11.45 14.41 -11.17
C ILE A 29 -12.48 14.06 -10.11
N ILE A 30 -12.03 13.95 -8.87
CA ILE A 30 -12.85 13.98 -7.65
C ILE A 30 -12.60 15.33 -6.97
N GLY A 31 -13.67 16.07 -6.70
CA GLY A 31 -13.64 17.34 -5.98
C GLY A 31 -14.50 17.31 -4.73
N VAL A 32 -14.31 18.31 -3.88
CA VAL A 32 -15.16 18.57 -2.71
C VAL A 32 -15.83 19.93 -2.90
N SER A 33 -17.15 19.97 -2.81
CA SER A 33 -17.92 21.22 -2.93
C SER A 33 -17.73 22.11 -1.70
N ALA A 34 -18.12 23.38 -1.79
CA ALA A 34 -18.09 24.31 -0.66
C ALA A 34 -18.91 23.83 0.55
N LYS A 35 -19.89 22.95 0.34
CA LYS A 35 -20.72 22.34 1.39
C LYS A 35 -20.15 21.01 1.92
N GLY A 36 -18.92 20.65 1.56
CA GLY A 36 -18.25 19.44 2.02
C GLY A 36 -18.68 18.14 1.31
N LYS A 37 -19.57 18.20 0.31
CA LYS A 37 -19.96 17.01 -0.46
C LYS A 37 -18.92 16.68 -1.52
N GLU A 38 -18.52 15.42 -1.62
CA GLU A 38 -17.68 14.90 -2.70
C GLU A 38 -18.48 14.77 -4.01
N TYR A 39 -17.82 15.05 -5.12
CA TYR A 39 -18.37 14.89 -6.46
C TYR A 39 -17.29 14.44 -7.44
N MET A 40 -17.71 13.85 -8.55
CA MET A 40 -16.82 13.46 -9.65
C MET A 40 -17.23 14.18 -10.93
N LEU A 41 -16.24 14.65 -11.68
CA LEU A 41 -16.42 15.10 -13.06
C LEU A 41 -15.68 14.14 -13.97
N LEU A 42 -16.37 13.60 -14.97
CA LEU A 42 -15.81 12.70 -15.97
C LEU A 42 -15.51 13.46 -17.26
N ASN A 43 -14.39 13.12 -17.90
CA ASN A 43 -14.07 13.65 -19.22
C ASN A 43 -14.95 12.95 -20.28
N PRO A 44 -15.86 13.68 -20.97
CA PRO A 44 -16.76 13.08 -21.96
C PRO A 44 -16.05 12.54 -23.20
N GLU A 45 -14.80 12.96 -23.46
CA GLU A 45 -14.01 12.48 -24.61
C GLU A 45 -13.44 11.07 -24.39
N VAL A 46 -13.53 10.54 -23.17
CA VAL A 46 -12.96 9.24 -22.80
C VAL A 46 -13.97 8.12 -23.02
N SER A 47 -13.57 7.12 -23.79
CA SER A 47 -14.30 5.86 -23.91
C SER A 47 -13.80 4.84 -22.88
N LEU A 48 -14.64 4.51 -21.89
CA LEU A 48 -14.31 3.49 -20.88
C LEU A 48 -14.08 2.11 -21.50
N ALA A 49 -14.83 1.75 -22.54
CA ALA A 49 -14.60 0.51 -23.29
C ALA A 49 -13.23 0.52 -23.98
N GLY A 50 -12.85 1.67 -24.56
CA GLY A 50 -11.52 1.84 -25.15
C GLY A 50 -10.39 1.73 -24.12
N LEU A 51 -10.59 2.27 -22.91
CA LEU A 51 -9.64 2.09 -21.80
C LEU A 51 -9.50 0.62 -21.42
N LEU A 52 -10.61 -0.10 -21.27
CA LEU A 52 -10.60 -1.52 -20.92
C LEU A 52 -9.82 -2.36 -21.93
N VAL A 53 -10.07 -2.14 -23.23
CA VAL A 53 -9.36 -2.85 -24.30
C VAL A 53 -7.86 -2.60 -24.20
N LYS A 54 -7.43 -1.35 -24.02
CA LYS A 54 -6.01 -1.03 -23.88
C LYS A 54 -5.37 -1.68 -22.66
N GLN A 55 -6.06 -1.67 -21.52
CA GLN A 55 -5.59 -2.32 -20.30
C GLN A 55 -5.48 -3.85 -20.46
N ASN A 56 -6.44 -4.46 -21.13
CA ASN A 56 -6.39 -5.90 -21.41
C ASN A 56 -5.28 -6.26 -22.40
N VAL A 57 -5.01 -5.43 -23.41
CA VAL A 57 -3.84 -5.61 -24.29
C VAL A 57 -2.54 -5.50 -23.48
N LEU A 58 -2.44 -4.53 -22.58
CA LEU A 58 -1.27 -4.37 -21.71
C LEU A 58 -1.08 -5.58 -20.78
N ALA A 59 -2.15 -6.06 -20.14
CA ALA A 59 -2.13 -7.25 -19.28
C ALA A 59 -1.73 -8.50 -20.07
N ALA A 60 -2.31 -8.72 -21.25
CA ALA A 60 -1.95 -9.82 -22.15
C ALA A 60 -0.45 -9.83 -22.48
N ASN A 61 0.12 -8.67 -22.82
CA ASN A 61 1.54 -8.54 -23.13
C ASN A 61 2.45 -8.85 -21.94
N LYS A 62 1.96 -8.68 -20.71
CA LYS A 62 2.66 -9.01 -19.47
C LYS A 62 2.40 -10.44 -18.98
N GLY A 63 1.56 -11.21 -19.66
CA GLY A 63 1.11 -12.52 -19.20
C GLY A 63 0.19 -12.46 -17.98
N GLU A 64 -0.42 -11.30 -17.72
CA GLU A 64 -1.37 -11.07 -16.63
C GLU A 64 -2.80 -11.43 -17.06
N LYS A 65 -3.67 -11.64 -16.07
CA LYS A 65 -5.08 -11.93 -16.32
C LYS A 65 -5.80 -10.70 -16.89
N LEU A 66 -6.63 -10.93 -17.90
CA LEU A 66 -7.55 -9.90 -18.41
C LEU A 66 -8.62 -9.53 -17.37
N SER A 67 -9.03 -8.27 -17.39
CA SER A 67 -10.05 -7.71 -16.50
C SER A 67 -11.35 -7.45 -17.25
N ASP A 68 -12.46 -7.54 -16.54
CA ASP A 68 -13.79 -7.09 -17.01
C ASP A 68 -14.10 -5.64 -16.57
N MET A 69 -13.22 -5.04 -15.77
CA MET A 69 -13.37 -3.69 -15.22
C MET A 69 -12.17 -2.81 -15.55
N VAL A 70 -12.42 -1.51 -15.73
CA VAL A 70 -11.37 -0.51 -15.94
C VAL A 70 -10.72 -0.18 -14.60
N MET A 71 -9.40 -0.30 -14.55
CA MET A 71 -8.61 0.14 -13.40
C MET A 71 -8.32 1.64 -13.49
N ILE A 72 -8.73 2.39 -12.47
CA ILE A 72 -8.52 3.84 -12.35
C ILE A 72 -7.66 4.13 -11.11
N SER A 73 -6.59 4.90 -11.29
CA SER A 73 -5.79 5.44 -10.21
C SER A 73 -6.34 6.79 -9.77
N ILE A 74 -6.42 6.99 -8.45
CA ILE A 74 -6.75 8.27 -7.82
C ILE A 74 -5.43 8.91 -7.40
N ILE A 75 -5.13 10.09 -7.96
CA ILE A 75 -3.88 10.81 -7.73
C ILE A 75 -4.19 12.11 -7.01
N ASP A 76 -3.59 12.32 -5.85
CA ASP A 76 -3.74 13.58 -5.12
C ASP A 76 -2.94 14.68 -5.80
N GLU A 77 -3.61 15.75 -6.16
CA GLU A 77 -2.96 16.96 -6.66
C GLU A 77 -2.38 17.73 -5.46
N GLN A 78 -1.39 17.12 -4.80
CA GLN A 78 -0.47 17.89 -3.97
C GLN A 78 0.39 18.69 -4.93
N THR A 79 0.31 20.03 -4.82
CA THR A 79 1.18 20.98 -5.50
C THR A 79 2.61 20.45 -5.43
N GLN A 80 3.12 19.94 -6.56
CA GLN A 80 4.52 19.52 -6.71
C GLN A 80 5.39 20.76 -6.57
N ASN A 81 5.71 21.13 -5.34
CA ASN A 81 6.94 21.84 -5.06
C ASN A 81 8.04 20.79 -5.19
N ASN A 82 8.97 21.03 -6.13
CA ASN A 82 10.17 20.25 -6.39
C ASN A 82 10.74 19.59 -5.12
N ASN A 83 10.69 18.26 -5.06
CA ASN A 83 11.82 17.48 -4.53
C ASN A 83 11.77 16.04 -5.05
N GLN A 84 12.88 15.67 -5.68
CA GLN A 84 13.29 14.32 -6.05
C GLN A 84 13.07 13.35 -4.88
N HIS A 85 12.51 12.17 -5.17
CA HIS A 85 12.70 10.84 -4.55
C HIS A 85 11.70 9.93 -5.31
N GLN A 86 12.02 9.13 -6.33
CA GLN A 86 12.97 8.02 -6.43
C GLN A 86 12.96 7.09 -5.21
N ASN A 87 11.99 6.17 -5.12
CA ASN A 87 12.32 4.74 -4.94
C ASN A 87 11.16 3.77 -5.25
N ASN A 88 11.57 2.54 -5.51
CA ASN A 88 10.96 1.41 -6.19
C ASN A 88 9.61 0.83 -5.70
N ASN A 89 8.94 0.24 -6.68
CA ASN A 89 7.90 -0.77 -6.63
C ASN A 89 8.49 -2.17 -6.37
N GLN A 90 7.91 -2.99 -5.47
CA GLN A 90 7.76 -4.46 -5.57
C GLN A 90 7.22 -5.05 -4.25
N GLY A 91 6.18 -5.87 -4.34
CA GLY A 91 5.50 -6.47 -3.19
C GLY A 91 6.24 -7.61 -2.52
N GLN A 92 5.75 -8.05 -1.36
CA GLN A 92 5.94 -9.40 -0.87
C GLN A 92 4.92 -9.79 0.21
N GLN A 93 4.70 -11.10 0.26
CA GLN A 93 3.66 -11.86 0.93
C GLN A 93 3.73 -11.81 2.46
N GLN A 94 2.58 -12.12 3.05
CA GLN A 94 2.46 -12.65 4.41
C GLN A 94 3.46 -13.79 4.67
N THR A 95 4.26 -13.66 5.72
CA THR A 95 4.75 -14.80 6.51
C THR A 95 5.03 -14.30 7.93
N TYR A 96 4.23 -14.83 8.86
CA TYR A 96 4.34 -14.64 10.29
C TYR A 96 5.42 -15.60 10.79
N ASN A 97 6.54 -15.11 11.31
CA ASN A 97 7.53 -15.92 12.02
C ASN A 97 8.10 -15.12 13.21
N PRO A 98 7.62 -15.33 14.44
CA PRO A 98 8.16 -14.69 15.62
C PRO A 98 9.19 -15.62 16.28
N ASN A 99 10.46 -15.43 15.98
CA ASN A 99 11.54 -15.91 16.84
C ASN A 99 12.86 -15.22 16.51
N GLN A 100 13.26 -14.30 17.40
CA GLN A 100 14.63 -13.97 17.82
C GLN A 100 14.73 -12.48 18.18
N MET A 101 14.63 -12.19 19.47
CA MET A 101 15.12 -10.94 20.08
C MET A 101 15.86 -11.39 21.35
N GLN A 102 17.17 -11.51 21.29
CA GLN A 102 18.17 -10.46 21.50
C GLN A 102 18.23 -10.00 22.95
N ASN A 103 19.24 -10.56 23.59
CA ASN A 103 19.76 -10.29 24.91
C ASN A 103 20.58 -8.99 24.84
N GLN A 104 20.16 -7.93 25.52
CA GLN A 104 21.04 -6.81 25.85
C GLN A 104 20.49 -6.06 27.05
N ASN A 105 21.13 -6.30 28.19
CA ASN A 105 20.83 -5.71 29.49
C ASN A 105 22.04 -4.87 29.90
N ASN A 106 21.87 -3.54 29.98
CA ASN A 106 22.60 -2.72 30.96
C ASN A 106 22.09 -1.28 31.02
N ASN A 107 22.01 -0.80 32.27
CA ASN A 107 21.96 0.57 32.77
C ASN A 107 20.60 1.32 32.93
N GLN A 108 20.22 1.39 34.21
CA GLN A 108 20.11 2.60 35.06
C GLN A 108 18.74 3.22 35.38
N GLN A 109 18.53 3.28 36.70
CA GLN A 109 17.86 4.29 37.55
C GLN A 109 16.33 4.46 37.42
N GLN A 110 15.55 3.99 38.40
CA GLN A 110 15.27 4.57 39.73
C GLN A 110 14.31 5.78 39.64
N ASN A 111 12.99 5.58 39.85
CA ASN A 111 12.24 6.13 41.00
C ASN A 111 10.72 5.85 40.92
N ASN A 112 10.10 5.83 42.11
CA ASN A 112 8.69 6.08 42.44
C ASN A 112 7.59 5.00 42.26
N GLN A 113 7.23 4.44 43.43
CA GLN A 113 5.92 4.54 44.10
C GLN A 113 4.73 3.66 43.67
N GLN A 114 4.15 3.06 44.73
CA GLN A 114 2.77 2.58 44.90
C GLN A 114 2.40 1.33 44.10
N GLY A 115 2.17 0.16 44.71
CA GLY A 115 1.32 -0.09 45.87
C GLY A 115 0.00 -0.65 45.38
N GLY A 116 -0.11 -1.98 45.24
CA GLY A 116 -1.31 -2.63 44.72
C GLY A 116 -1.30 -4.14 44.98
N TYR A 117 -2.37 -4.59 45.63
CA TYR A 117 -2.60 -5.90 46.26
C TYR A 117 -3.03 -7.03 45.28
N ASN A 118 -2.80 -8.29 45.73
CA ASN A 118 -3.63 -9.51 45.55
C ASN A 118 -3.54 -10.35 44.25
N PRO A 119 -3.92 -11.66 44.26
CA PRO A 119 -3.50 -12.79 45.11
C PRO A 119 -3.02 -14.04 44.30
N ASN A 120 -2.38 -14.97 45.05
CA ASN A 120 -2.36 -16.46 45.01
C ASN A 120 -3.54 -17.16 44.26
N PRO A 121 -3.59 -18.51 43.99
CA PRO A 121 -2.63 -19.63 44.17
C PRO A 121 -2.52 -20.63 42.99
N GLY A 122 -1.65 -21.65 43.13
CA GLY A 122 -1.82 -22.98 42.52
C GLY A 122 -0.50 -23.60 42.04
N LEU A 123 0.29 -24.31 42.86
CA LEU A 123 0.15 -25.75 43.18
C LEU A 123 -0.35 -26.58 41.97
N ASN A 124 0.49 -27.46 41.40
CA ASN A 124 0.51 -28.89 41.76
C ASN A 124 1.45 -29.73 40.85
N ASN A 125 2.42 -30.38 41.50
CA ASN A 125 3.00 -31.72 41.36
C ASN A 125 3.11 -32.50 40.03
N GLY A 126 4.24 -33.22 39.95
CA GLY A 126 4.44 -34.50 39.26
C GLY A 126 5.74 -34.48 38.44
N GLN A 127 6.94 -34.85 38.92
CA GLN A 127 7.41 -36.09 39.57
C GLN A 127 7.06 -37.37 38.82
N ASN A 128 8.00 -37.85 37.98
CA ASN A 128 8.60 -39.20 37.93
C ASN A 128 9.15 -39.44 36.50
N ASN A 129 10.46 -39.60 36.32
CA ASN A 129 11.30 -40.78 36.56
C ASN A 129 11.17 -41.89 35.50
N ASN A 130 12.35 -42.42 35.18
CA ASN A 130 12.71 -43.67 34.51
C ASN A 130 12.92 -43.59 32.99
N GLN A 131 14.17 -43.67 32.55
CA GLN A 131 14.98 -44.89 32.43
C GLN A 131 14.44 -45.81 31.33
N GLN A 132 15.12 -45.78 30.18
CA GLN A 132 15.90 -46.91 29.67
C GLN A 132 16.91 -46.38 28.64
#